data_AF-A0A0J6L3J8-F1
#
_entry.id   AF-A0A0J6L3J8-F1
#
_cell.length_a   1.000
_cell.length_b   1.000
_cell.length_c   1.000
_cell.angle_alpha   90.00
_cell.angle_beta   90.00
_cell.angle_gamma   90.00
#
_symmetry.space_group_name_H-M   'P 1'
#
loop_
_entity.id
_entity.type
_entity.pdbx_description
1 polymer ?
#
loop_
_entity_poly.entity_id
_entity_poly.type
_entity_poly.pdbx_seq_one_letter_code
_entity_poly.pdbx_strand_id
1 'polypeptide(L)'
;MVFKIKKKIKPNLLEELAELKNNRTSFNDFSVSYLLNVSKRYNLMHHILNDMELRKDTQYIYIAAGQYISSLVTCWETYFRDIFVYVVEQDPNKKSEISNFIIEKGMSTQELENAQLNLSDYGSKQYNFQDLNETCSALNFLLSDSKNRITEFIEGSLVDVVFTKPNFLLYWLQEEKDISQELYTVLEQGFEIRHKVIHDANFIYKIEPHFINAFEDCMVIFPQLISIC
;
A
#
# COMPACT_ATOMS: atom_id res chain seq x y z
N MET A 1 -4.07 25.01 -13.08
CA MET A 1 -4.01 25.31 -11.64
C MET A 1 -2.54 25.42 -11.26
N VAL A 2 -2.07 26.58 -10.76
CA VAL A 2 -0.63 26.83 -10.49
C VAL A 2 -0.29 26.33 -9.08
N PHE A 3 0.49 25.26 -8.97
CA PHE A 3 1.00 24.80 -7.68
C PHE A 3 2.35 25.46 -7.39
N LYS A 4 2.38 26.30 -6.35
CA LYS A 4 3.62 26.80 -5.74
C LYS A 4 4.22 25.70 -4.88
N ILE A 5 5.48 25.35 -5.15
CA ILE A 5 6.31 24.45 -4.33
C ILE A 5 6.28 24.96 -2.87
N LYS A 6 5.72 24.17 -1.95
CA LYS A 6 5.75 24.47 -0.52
C LYS A 6 6.99 23.84 0.12
N LYS A 7 7.90 24.74 0.52
CA LYS A 7 8.94 24.64 1.56
C LYS A 7 10.21 23.85 1.26
N LYS A 8 11.32 24.50 1.63
CA LYS A 8 12.65 23.94 1.92
C LYS A 8 12.48 22.62 2.67
N ILE A 9 13.10 21.55 2.15
CA ILE A 9 13.08 20.21 2.74
C ILE A 9 13.52 20.31 4.21
N LYS A 10 12.70 19.80 5.12
CA LYS A 10 13.03 19.77 6.55
C LYS A 10 14.14 18.73 6.77
N PRO A 11 15.12 18.99 7.65
CA PRO A 11 16.15 18.01 8.01
C PRO A 11 15.60 16.63 8.39
N ASN A 12 14.47 16.57 9.11
CA ASN A 12 13.82 15.31 9.49
C ASN A 12 13.35 14.47 8.28
N LEU A 13 13.06 15.09 7.14
CA LEU A 13 12.70 14.36 5.92
C LEU A 13 13.93 13.65 5.33
N LEU A 14 15.13 14.20 5.52
CA LEU A 14 16.38 13.58 5.06
C LEU A 14 16.77 12.39 5.94
N GLU A 15 16.58 12.50 7.25
CA GLU A 15 16.74 11.37 8.18
C GLU A 15 15.75 10.24 7.88
N GLU A 16 14.46 10.58 7.67
CA GLU A 16 13.41 9.62 7.32
C GLU A 16 13.73 8.88 6.00
N LEU A 17 14.23 9.59 4.98
CA LEU A 17 14.63 8.98 3.71
C LEU A 17 15.90 8.13 3.82
N ALA A 18 16.86 8.51 4.66
CA ALA A 18 18.06 7.72 4.91
C ALA A 18 17.73 6.41 5.67
N GLU A 19 16.82 6.44 6.65
CA GLU A 19 16.33 5.25 7.34
C GLU A 19 15.55 4.32 6.39
N LEU A 20 14.68 4.89 5.54
CA LEU A 20 13.94 4.12 4.53
C LEU A 20 14.89 3.41 3.55
N LYS A 21 15.97 4.06 3.11
CA LYS A 21 16.97 3.47 2.22
C LYS A 21 17.66 2.23 2.83
N ASN A 22 17.98 2.26 4.13
CA ASN A 22 18.63 1.13 4.80
C ASN A 22 17.74 -0.12 4.90
N ASN A 23 16.41 0.06 4.84
CA ASN A 23 15.43 -1.04 4.90
C ASN A 23 15.04 -1.60 3.52
N ARG A 24 15.57 -1.03 2.41
CA ARG A 24 15.23 -1.34 1.01
C ARG A 24 16.36 -2.04 0.25
N THR A 25 17.12 -2.91 0.91
CA THR A 25 18.29 -3.56 0.30
C THR A 25 17.94 -4.53 -0.82
N SER A 26 16.76 -5.15 -0.79
CA SER A 26 16.26 -6.02 -1.87
C SER A 26 14.73 -6.14 -1.86
N PHE A 27 14.16 -6.59 -2.98
CA PHE A 27 12.75 -6.94 -3.10
C PHE A 27 12.26 -7.90 -2.01
N ASN A 28 13.09 -8.90 -1.69
CA ASN A 28 12.77 -9.88 -0.66
C ASN A 28 12.73 -9.24 0.73
N ASP A 29 13.64 -8.31 1.03
CA ASP A 29 13.73 -7.70 2.37
C ASP A 29 12.48 -6.87 2.69
N PHE A 30 12.03 -6.02 1.76
CA PHE A 30 10.82 -5.22 2.01
C PHE A 30 9.54 -6.05 1.89
N SER A 31 9.51 -7.11 1.08
CA SER A 31 8.37 -8.06 1.03
C SER A 31 8.22 -8.86 2.32
N VAL A 32 9.32 -9.36 2.88
CA VAL A 32 9.33 -10.02 4.20
C VAL A 32 8.94 -9.02 5.28
N SER A 33 9.49 -7.80 5.23
CA SER A 33 9.14 -6.74 6.18
C SER A 33 7.66 -6.37 6.12
N TYR A 34 7.06 -6.31 4.92
CA TYR A 34 5.63 -6.10 4.73
C TYR A 34 4.81 -7.19 5.43
N LEU A 35 5.08 -8.47 5.12
CA LEU A 35 4.36 -9.60 5.70
C LEU A 35 4.51 -9.66 7.23
N LEU A 36 5.71 -9.43 7.76
CA LEU A 36 5.94 -9.35 9.21
C LEU A 36 5.16 -8.21 9.85
N ASN A 37 5.08 -7.05 9.19
CA ASN A 37 4.36 -5.90 9.69
C ASN A 37 2.84 -6.10 9.69
N VAL A 38 2.30 -6.73 8.64
CA VAL A 38 0.88 -7.15 8.59
C VAL A 38 0.60 -8.18 9.68
N SER A 39 1.45 -9.22 9.80
CA SER A 39 1.31 -10.27 10.83
C SER A 39 1.33 -9.72 12.26
N LYS A 40 2.23 -8.78 12.57
CA LYS A 40 2.27 -8.13 13.90
C LYS A 40 0.96 -7.40 14.23
N ARG A 41 0.39 -6.69 13.25
CA ARG A 41 -0.89 -5.97 13.42
C ARG A 41 -2.05 -6.94 13.61
N TYR A 42 -2.10 -8.01 12.81
CA TYR A 42 -3.06 -9.10 12.96
C TYR A 42 -2.99 -9.72 14.37
N ASN A 43 -1.80 -10.10 14.82
CA ASN A 43 -1.60 -10.69 16.14
C ASN A 43 -2.02 -9.73 17.27
N LEU A 44 -1.74 -8.44 17.13
CA LEU A 44 -2.18 -7.42 18.07
C LEU A 44 -3.71 -7.32 18.10
N MET A 45 -4.38 -7.30 16.95
CA MET A 45 -5.84 -7.25 16.90
C MET A 45 -6.46 -8.49 17.53
N HIS A 46 -5.90 -9.69 17.28
CA HIS A 46 -6.34 -10.91 17.95
C HIS A 46 -6.15 -10.87 19.47
N HIS A 47 -5.06 -10.25 19.96
CA HIS A 47 -4.85 -10.05 21.38
C HIS A 47 -5.94 -9.13 21.97
N ILE A 48 -6.19 -7.98 21.34
CA ILE A 48 -7.24 -7.02 21.74
C ILE A 48 -8.62 -7.69 21.72
N LEU A 49 -8.92 -8.45 20.66
CA LEU A 49 -10.17 -9.17 20.53
C LEU A 49 -10.34 -10.22 21.61
N ASN A 50 -9.28 -10.81 22.15
CA ASN A 50 -9.37 -11.87 23.18
C ASN A 50 -9.28 -11.34 24.62
N ASP A 51 -9.07 -10.04 24.81
CA ASP A 51 -9.00 -9.42 26.13
C ASP A 51 -10.41 -9.29 26.75
N MET A 52 -10.61 -9.93 27.92
CA MET A 52 -11.90 -9.96 28.61
C MET A 52 -12.31 -8.62 29.21
N GLU A 53 -11.35 -7.76 29.57
CA GLU A 53 -11.63 -6.44 30.14
C GLU A 53 -12.03 -5.46 29.03
N LEU A 54 -11.34 -5.49 27.88
CA LEU A 54 -11.69 -4.67 26.72
C LEU A 54 -13.05 -5.05 26.13
N ARG A 55 -13.46 -6.32 26.23
CA ARG A 55 -14.79 -6.79 25.81
C ARG A 55 -15.95 -6.23 26.63
N LYS A 56 -15.71 -5.67 27.82
CA LYS A 56 -16.76 -5.05 28.64
C LYS A 56 -17.29 -3.75 28.03
N ASP A 57 -16.46 -3.06 27.25
CA ASP A 57 -16.84 -1.87 26.50
C ASP A 57 -16.44 -2.01 25.02
N THR A 58 -17.44 -2.31 24.19
CA THR A 58 -17.27 -2.50 22.75
C THR A 58 -16.72 -1.26 22.02
N GLN A 59 -16.81 -0.06 22.61
CA GLN A 59 -16.27 1.16 22.00
C GLN A 59 -14.75 1.08 21.80
N TYR A 60 -14.01 0.54 22.76
CA TYR A 60 -12.56 0.38 22.64
C TYR A 60 -12.19 -0.57 21.50
N ILE A 61 -12.98 -1.63 21.32
CA ILE A 61 -12.76 -2.60 20.25
C ILE A 61 -13.04 -1.96 18.88
N TYR A 62 -14.08 -1.14 18.75
CA TYR A 62 -14.40 -0.42 17.52
C TYR A 62 -13.34 0.61 17.13
N ILE A 63 -12.83 1.36 18.11
CA ILE A 63 -11.70 2.28 17.89
C ILE A 63 -10.47 1.48 17.44
N ALA A 64 -10.14 0.40 18.14
CA ALA A 64 -9.00 -0.46 17.79
C ALA A 64 -9.15 -1.04 16.38
N ALA A 65 -10.35 -1.48 15.97
CA ALA A 65 -10.60 -2.01 14.64
C ALA A 65 -10.43 -0.95 13.53
N GLY A 66 -10.91 0.27 13.74
CA GLY A 66 -10.67 1.36 12.80
C GLY A 66 -9.18 1.69 12.64
N GLN A 67 -8.44 1.75 13.77
CA GLN A 67 -7.00 1.96 13.76
C GLN A 67 -6.25 0.78 13.13
N TYR A 68 -6.73 -0.44 13.33
CA TYR A 68 -6.19 -1.64 12.71
C TYR A 68 -6.27 -1.57 11.19
N ILE A 69 -7.45 -1.27 10.62
CA ILE A 69 -7.63 -1.08 9.17
C ILE A 69 -6.69 0.03 8.66
N SER A 70 -6.63 1.17 9.34
CA SER A 70 -5.72 2.25 8.96
C SER A 70 -4.25 1.79 8.96
N SER A 71 -3.85 0.99 9.95
CA SER A 71 -2.48 0.49 10.08
C SER A 71 -2.11 -0.49 8.97
N LEU A 72 -3.07 -1.26 8.45
CA LEU A 72 -2.91 -2.15 7.31
C LEU A 72 -2.71 -1.34 6.02
N VAL A 73 -3.54 -0.32 5.79
CA VAL A 73 -3.38 0.60 4.65
C VAL A 73 -2.02 1.31 4.69
N THR A 74 -1.48 1.63 5.87
CA THR A 74 -0.11 2.15 5.98
C THR A 74 0.94 1.12 5.56
N CYS A 75 0.77 -0.17 5.89
CA CYS A 75 1.67 -1.21 5.38
C CYS A 75 1.64 -1.28 3.86
N TRP A 76 0.45 -1.22 3.25
CA TRP A 76 0.29 -1.17 1.80
C TRP A 76 1.02 0.02 1.21
N GLU A 77 0.78 1.22 1.74
CA GLU A 77 1.42 2.44 1.26
C GLU A 77 2.95 2.31 1.24
N THR A 78 3.54 1.82 2.33
CA THR A 78 4.99 1.61 2.41
C THR A 78 5.46 0.58 1.38
N TYR A 79 4.76 -0.55 1.25
CA TYR A 79 5.14 -1.61 0.32
C TYR A 79 5.15 -1.17 -1.14
N PHE A 80 4.07 -0.53 -1.61
CA PHE A 80 3.99 -0.07 -2.99
C PHE A 80 4.94 1.08 -3.31
N ARG A 81 5.20 1.94 -2.32
CA ARG A 81 6.24 2.96 -2.43
C ARG A 81 7.62 2.32 -2.60
N ASP A 82 7.91 1.28 -1.84
CA ASP A 82 9.20 0.59 -1.89
C ASP A 82 9.37 -0.19 -3.20
N ILE A 83 8.30 -0.81 -3.73
CA ILE A 83 8.28 -1.39 -5.09
C ILE A 83 8.62 -0.32 -6.12
N PHE A 84 7.94 0.83 -6.08
CA PHE A 84 8.18 1.91 -7.03
C PHE A 84 9.64 2.36 -7.01
N VAL A 85 10.17 2.62 -5.81
CA VAL A 85 11.56 3.06 -5.64
C VAL A 85 12.52 2.00 -6.18
N TYR A 86 12.30 0.74 -5.82
CA TYR A 86 13.14 -0.38 -6.24
C TYR A 86 13.15 -0.54 -7.77
N VAL A 87 11.99 -0.63 -8.42
CA VAL A 87 11.89 -0.83 -9.87
C VAL A 87 12.55 0.32 -10.63
N VAL A 88 12.30 1.57 -10.22
CA VAL A 88 12.93 2.75 -10.85
C VAL A 88 14.45 2.77 -10.66
N GLU A 89 14.98 2.21 -9.56
CA GLU A 89 16.42 2.11 -9.36
C GLU A 89 17.08 1.01 -10.19
N GLN A 90 16.37 -0.10 -10.41
CA GLN A 90 16.89 -1.25 -11.14
C GLN A 90 16.68 -1.17 -12.65
N ASP A 91 15.66 -0.46 -13.14
CA ASP A 91 15.36 -0.30 -14.56
C ASP A 91 15.86 1.06 -15.10
N PRO A 92 16.93 1.10 -15.93
CA PRO A 92 17.46 2.32 -16.51
C PRO A 92 16.45 3.10 -17.37
N ASN A 93 15.51 2.41 -18.02
CA ASN A 93 14.49 3.06 -18.85
C ASN A 93 13.50 3.82 -17.96
N LYS A 94 13.00 3.18 -16.90
CA LYS A 94 12.11 3.82 -15.92
C LYS A 94 12.80 4.96 -15.18
N LYS A 95 14.09 4.79 -14.88
CA LYS A 95 14.93 5.86 -14.34
C LYS A 95 15.04 7.07 -15.28
N SER A 96 15.16 6.82 -16.59
CA SER A 96 15.19 7.90 -17.57
C SER A 96 13.82 8.57 -17.74
N GLU A 97 12.74 7.79 -17.75
CA GLU A 97 11.37 8.32 -17.84
C GLU A 97 11.04 9.25 -16.67
N ILE A 98 11.35 8.84 -15.44
CA ILE A 98 11.12 9.69 -14.26
C ILE A 98 12.02 10.93 -14.27
N SER A 99 13.26 10.81 -14.76
CA SER A 99 14.16 11.95 -14.94
C SER A 99 13.57 12.98 -15.90
N ASN A 100 13.07 12.53 -17.05
CA ASN A 100 12.45 13.41 -18.04
C ASN A 100 11.20 14.08 -17.49
N PHE A 101 10.33 13.32 -16.80
CA PHE A 101 9.15 13.87 -16.14
C PHE A 101 9.51 14.99 -15.15
N ILE A 102 10.55 14.80 -14.35
CA ILE A 102 11.02 15.81 -13.37
C ILE A 102 11.56 17.06 -14.07
N ILE A 103 12.34 16.89 -15.15
CA ILE A 103 12.89 17.99 -15.96
C ILE A 103 11.75 18.79 -16.61
N GLU A 104 10.75 18.11 -17.18
CA GLU A 104 9.56 18.76 -17.76
C GLU A 104 8.77 19.57 -16.74
N LYS A 105 8.81 19.18 -15.45
CA LYS A 105 8.21 19.93 -14.34
C LYS A 105 9.07 21.10 -13.86
N GLY A 106 10.21 21.36 -14.51
CA GLY A 106 11.06 22.52 -14.26
C GLY A 106 12.03 22.36 -13.10
N MET A 107 12.34 21.11 -12.70
CA MET A 107 13.34 20.81 -11.67
C MET A 107 14.58 20.19 -12.31
N SER A 108 15.77 20.64 -11.90
CA SER A 108 17.02 20.03 -12.36
C SER A 108 17.39 18.81 -11.52
N THR A 109 17.96 17.78 -12.13
CA THR A 109 18.52 16.62 -11.42
C THR A 109 19.61 17.04 -10.42
N GLN A 110 20.33 18.13 -10.72
CA GLN A 110 21.34 18.73 -9.86
C GLN A 110 20.75 19.33 -8.57
N GLU A 111 19.53 19.88 -8.59
CA GLU A 111 18.83 20.33 -7.37
C GLU A 111 18.42 19.16 -6.47
N LEU A 112 18.08 18.01 -7.06
CA LEU A 112 17.77 16.78 -6.31
C LEU A 112 19.03 16.20 -5.66
N GLU A 113 20.14 16.14 -6.39
CA GLU A 113 21.44 15.71 -5.88
C GLU A 113 21.93 16.62 -4.73
N ASN A 114 21.82 17.94 -4.91
CA ASN A 114 22.15 18.92 -3.86
C ASN A 114 21.24 18.80 -2.62
N ALA A 115 20.03 18.26 -2.79
CA ALA A 115 19.10 17.96 -1.70
C ALA A 115 19.27 16.54 -1.12
N GLN A 116 20.26 15.76 -1.60
CA GLN A 116 20.47 14.35 -1.23
C GLN A 116 19.23 13.46 -1.45
N LEU A 117 18.32 13.86 -2.33
CA LEU A 117 17.15 13.07 -2.68
C LEU A 117 17.48 12.15 -3.84
N ASN A 118 17.18 10.85 -3.68
CA ASN A 118 17.23 9.94 -4.80
C ASN A 118 16.07 10.25 -5.77
N LEU A 119 16.33 10.11 -7.07
CA LEU A 119 15.37 10.35 -8.13
C LEU A 119 14.12 9.48 -7.98
N SER A 120 14.33 8.22 -7.60
CA SER A 120 13.30 7.22 -7.31
C SER A 120 12.42 7.64 -6.13
N ASP A 121 13.03 8.09 -5.03
CA ASP A 121 12.32 8.59 -3.86
C ASP A 121 11.45 9.80 -4.20
N TYR A 122 12.00 10.76 -4.95
CA TYR A 122 11.25 11.92 -5.39
C TYR A 122 10.08 11.55 -6.31
N GLY A 123 10.31 10.63 -7.25
CA GLY A 123 9.26 10.09 -8.13
C GLY A 123 8.13 9.44 -7.33
N SER A 124 8.46 8.67 -6.29
CA SER A 124 7.46 8.01 -5.44
C SER A 124 6.58 9.00 -4.67
N LYS A 125 7.05 10.23 -4.42
CA LYS A 125 6.25 11.27 -3.74
C LYS A 125 5.21 11.93 -4.65
N GLN A 126 5.22 11.64 -5.94
CA GLN A 126 4.18 12.10 -6.88
C GLN A 126 2.89 11.29 -6.76
N TYR A 127 2.94 10.14 -6.06
CA TYR A 127 1.82 9.24 -5.86
C TYR A 127 1.49 9.13 -4.37
N ASN A 128 0.21 9.19 -4.06
CA ASN A 128 -0.37 8.86 -2.78
C ASN A 128 -0.73 7.37 -2.73
N PHE A 129 0.17 6.54 -2.21
CA PHE A 129 -0.09 5.10 -2.06
C PHE A 129 -1.13 4.74 -0.99
N GLN A 130 -1.76 5.73 -0.34
CA GLN A 130 -2.97 5.55 0.46
C GLN A 130 -4.27 5.76 -0.36
N ASP A 131 -4.14 5.89 -1.68
CA ASP A 131 -5.24 5.94 -2.64
C ASP A 131 -5.04 4.82 -3.69
N LEU A 132 -6.10 4.05 -3.96
CA LEU A 132 -6.03 2.90 -4.86
C LEU A 132 -5.78 3.30 -6.32
N ASN A 133 -6.34 4.43 -6.76
CA ASN A 133 -6.20 4.93 -8.13
C ASN A 133 -4.79 5.49 -8.37
N GLU A 134 -4.24 6.20 -7.38
CA GLU A 134 -2.86 6.67 -7.45
C GLU A 134 -1.86 5.51 -7.37
N THR A 135 -2.14 4.47 -6.56
CA THR A 135 -1.35 3.23 -6.56
C THR A 135 -1.42 2.53 -7.92
N CYS A 136 -2.61 2.42 -8.53
CA CYS A 136 -2.78 1.87 -9.88
C CYS A 136 -2.01 2.68 -10.93
N SER A 137 -2.06 4.01 -10.84
CA SER A 137 -1.35 4.91 -11.75
C SER A 137 0.17 4.73 -11.64
N ALA A 138 0.68 4.52 -10.42
CA ALA A 138 2.08 4.21 -10.20
C ALA A 138 2.46 2.86 -10.85
N LEU A 139 1.65 1.81 -10.70
CA LEU A 139 1.92 0.52 -11.35
C LEU A 139 1.85 0.60 -12.88
N ASN A 140 0.86 1.31 -13.43
CA ASN A 140 0.76 1.56 -14.88
C ASN A 140 2.05 2.23 -15.40
N PHE A 141 2.59 3.19 -14.66
CA PHE A 141 3.88 3.79 -15.00
C PHE A 141 5.02 2.76 -14.97
N LEU A 142 5.12 1.94 -13.92
CA LEU A 142 6.19 0.95 -13.78
C LEU A 142 6.13 -0.13 -14.88
N LEU A 143 4.92 -0.60 -15.21
CA LEU A 143 4.69 -1.72 -16.12
C LEU A 143 4.40 -1.29 -17.56
N SER A 144 4.37 0.02 -17.83
CA SER A 144 3.98 0.59 -19.13
C SER A 144 2.58 0.11 -19.59
N ASP A 145 1.63 0.08 -18.65
CA ASP A 145 0.25 -0.38 -18.86
C ASP A 145 -0.77 0.78 -18.68
N SER A 146 -2.06 0.49 -18.84
CA SER A 146 -3.17 1.44 -18.78
C SER A 146 -4.43 0.86 -18.11
N LYS A 147 -4.22 0.09 -17.04
CA LYS A 147 -5.30 -0.47 -16.21
C LYS A 147 -6.08 0.64 -15.51
N ASN A 148 -7.37 0.45 -15.32
CA ASN A 148 -8.21 1.42 -14.61
C ASN A 148 -8.23 1.14 -13.10
N ARG A 149 -8.06 -0.12 -12.71
CA ARG A 149 -8.06 -0.57 -11.32
C ARG A 149 -6.83 -1.39 -11.03
N ILE A 150 -6.27 -1.21 -9.83
CA ILE A 150 -5.08 -1.94 -9.40
C ILE A 150 -5.28 -3.46 -9.39
N THR A 151 -6.52 -3.92 -9.22
CA THR A 151 -6.86 -5.34 -9.23
C THR A 151 -6.94 -5.95 -10.62
N GLU A 152 -6.85 -5.16 -11.70
CA GLU A 152 -6.80 -5.70 -13.08
C GLU A 152 -5.40 -6.25 -13.42
N PHE A 153 -4.39 -6.00 -12.59
CA PHE A 153 -3.05 -6.56 -12.73
C PHE A 153 -2.93 -8.03 -12.33
N ILE A 154 -3.98 -8.63 -11.76
CA ILE A 154 -3.99 -10.05 -11.35
C ILE A 154 -4.48 -10.99 -12.45
N GLU A 155 -5.06 -10.45 -13.53
CA GLU A 155 -5.63 -11.23 -14.61
C GLU A 155 -4.52 -12.03 -15.31
N GLY A 156 -4.46 -13.35 -15.06
CA GLY A 156 -3.44 -14.26 -15.59
C GLY A 156 -2.50 -14.86 -14.54
N SER A 157 -2.33 -14.22 -13.38
CA SER A 157 -1.39 -14.64 -12.33
C SER A 157 -1.95 -15.72 -11.39
N LEU A 158 -3.25 -16.02 -11.48
CA LEU A 158 -3.97 -16.91 -10.56
C LEU A 158 -3.86 -18.40 -10.91
N VAL A 159 -3.35 -18.74 -12.10
CA VAL A 159 -3.37 -20.13 -12.61
C VAL A 159 -2.42 -21.05 -11.83
N ASP A 160 -1.37 -20.50 -11.21
CA ASP A 160 -0.30 -21.26 -10.53
C ASP A 160 -0.27 -21.08 -9.01
N VAL A 161 -1.30 -20.48 -8.41
CA VAL A 161 -1.31 -20.13 -6.98
C VAL A 161 -1.89 -21.26 -6.13
N VAL A 162 -1.07 -21.82 -5.23
CA VAL A 162 -1.50 -22.86 -4.28
C VAL A 162 -1.76 -22.24 -2.90
N PHE A 163 -3.00 -22.36 -2.41
CA PHE A 163 -3.37 -21.94 -1.07
C PHE A 163 -3.26 -23.10 -0.07
N THR A 164 -2.49 -22.91 0.99
CA THR A 164 -2.32 -23.92 2.05
C THR A 164 -3.45 -23.91 3.09
N LYS A 165 -4.28 -22.87 3.10
CA LYS A 165 -5.45 -22.71 3.98
C LYS A 165 -6.59 -21.99 3.24
N PRO A 166 -7.86 -22.26 3.60
CA PRO A 166 -9.00 -21.50 3.10
C PRO A 166 -8.83 -20.01 3.37
N ASN A 167 -9.13 -19.21 2.37
CA ASN A 167 -9.12 -17.74 2.40
C ASN A 167 -10.19 -17.22 1.44
N PHE A 168 -10.49 -15.93 1.51
CA PHE A 168 -11.53 -15.30 0.69
C PHE A 168 -11.27 -15.39 -0.81
N LEU A 169 -10.01 -15.32 -1.23
CA LEU A 169 -9.66 -15.46 -2.64
C LEU A 169 -9.98 -16.86 -3.16
N LEU A 170 -9.64 -17.91 -2.40
CA LEU A 170 -9.99 -19.29 -2.73
C LEU A 170 -11.51 -19.49 -2.76
N TYR A 171 -12.23 -18.91 -1.78
CA TYR A 171 -13.69 -18.95 -1.75
C TYR A 171 -14.30 -18.29 -2.99
N TRP A 172 -13.87 -17.09 -3.36
CA TRP A 172 -14.37 -16.40 -4.56
C TRP A 172 -14.04 -17.14 -5.85
N LEU A 173 -12.87 -17.79 -5.94
CA LEU A 173 -12.50 -18.64 -7.07
C LEU A 173 -13.44 -19.85 -7.19
N GLN A 174 -13.79 -20.50 -6.08
CA GLN A 174 -14.70 -21.64 -6.04
C GLN A 174 -16.14 -21.27 -6.41
N GLU A 175 -16.55 -20.05 -6.05
CA GLU A 175 -17.88 -19.50 -6.39
C GLU A 175 -17.93 -18.88 -7.80
N GLU A 176 -16.88 -19.06 -8.61
CA GLU A 176 -16.78 -18.53 -9.99
C GLU A 176 -17.01 -17.01 -10.07
N LYS A 177 -16.60 -16.27 -9.04
CA LYS A 177 -16.75 -14.81 -9.00
C LYS A 177 -15.68 -14.10 -9.83
N ASP A 178 -15.99 -12.86 -10.21
CA ASP A 178 -14.98 -11.92 -10.71
C ASP A 178 -14.04 -11.49 -9.57
N ILE A 179 -12.87 -12.12 -9.54
CA ILE A 179 -11.85 -11.89 -8.52
C ILE A 179 -11.35 -10.45 -8.51
N SER A 180 -11.17 -9.85 -9.69
CA SER A 180 -10.68 -8.48 -9.81
C SER A 180 -11.68 -7.51 -9.18
N GLN A 181 -12.98 -7.73 -9.42
CA GLN A 181 -14.05 -6.93 -8.85
C GLN A 181 -14.21 -7.14 -7.33
N GLU A 182 -14.18 -8.37 -6.84
CA GLU A 182 -14.33 -8.67 -5.40
C GLU A 182 -13.17 -8.06 -4.59
N LEU A 183 -11.93 -8.23 -5.06
CA LEU A 183 -10.75 -7.61 -4.44
C LEU A 183 -10.88 -6.09 -4.43
N TYR A 184 -11.30 -5.48 -5.55
CA TYR A 184 -11.44 -4.03 -5.64
C TYR A 184 -12.47 -3.52 -4.64
N THR A 185 -13.62 -4.20 -4.55
CA THR A 185 -14.72 -3.84 -3.66
C THR A 185 -14.26 -3.86 -2.18
N VAL A 186 -13.56 -4.92 -1.78
CA VAL A 186 -13.05 -5.04 -0.41
C VAL A 186 -11.95 -4.01 -0.11
N LEU A 187 -11.02 -3.79 -1.04
CA LEU A 187 -9.97 -2.79 -0.88
C LEU A 187 -10.57 -1.37 -0.80
N GLU A 188 -11.51 -1.04 -1.70
CA GLU A 188 -12.19 0.27 -1.73
C GLU A 188 -12.89 0.55 -0.40
N GLN A 189 -13.66 -0.42 0.13
CA GLN A 189 -14.30 -0.28 1.44
C GLN A 189 -13.27 -0.07 2.56
N GLY A 190 -12.14 -0.79 2.55
CA GLY A 190 -11.08 -0.62 3.56
C GLY A 190 -10.37 0.73 3.50
N PHE A 191 -10.09 1.22 2.30
CA PHE A 191 -9.49 2.54 2.09
C PHE A 191 -10.45 3.68 2.49
N GLU A 192 -11.74 3.52 2.21
CA GLU A 192 -12.79 4.44 2.67
C GLU A 192 -12.92 4.46 4.20
N ILE A 193 -12.89 3.29 4.86
CA ILE A 193 -12.88 3.21 6.32
C ILE A 193 -11.65 3.94 6.88
N ARG A 194 -10.46 3.67 6.32
CA ARG A 194 -9.23 4.39 6.71
C ARG A 194 -9.37 5.89 6.53
N HIS A 195 -9.94 6.35 5.41
CA HIS A 195 -10.15 7.77 5.16
C HIS A 195 -11.01 8.40 6.27
N LYS A 196 -12.14 7.77 6.60
CA LYS A 196 -13.05 8.26 7.66
C LYS A 196 -12.41 8.21 9.05
N VAL A 197 -11.69 7.14 9.38
CA VAL A 197 -10.97 7.02 10.67
C VAL A 197 -9.96 8.16 10.88
N ILE A 198 -9.29 8.61 9.82
CA ILE A 198 -8.27 9.65 9.92
C ILE A 198 -8.87 11.06 9.87
N HIS A 199 -9.95 11.28 9.10
CA HIS A 199 -10.45 12.62 8.80
C HIS A 199 -11.77 12.98 9.50
N ASP A 200 -12.53 12.01 9.98
CA ASP A 200 -13.79 12.22 10.70
C ASP A 200 -13.66 11.76 12.15
N ALA A 201 -13.51 12.72 13.06
CA ALA A 201 -13.38 12.47 14.49
C ALA A 201 -14.62 11.83 15.13
N ASN A 202 -15.78 11.89 14.46
CA ASN A 202 -17.02 11.27 14.93
C ASN A 202 -17.24 9.87 14.35
N PHE A 203 -16.39 9.44 13.41
CA PHE A 203 -16.51 8.13 12.79
C PHE A 203 -15.97 7.04 13.72
N ILE A 204 -16.82 6.06 14.02
CA ILE A 204 -16.45 4.86 14.77
C ILE A 204 -16.81 3.66 13.92
N TYR A 205 -15.79 2.92 13.49
CA TYR A 205 -15.98 1.73 12.68
C TYR A 205 -16.55 0.59 13.53
N LYS A 206 -17.75 0.13 13.18
CA LYS A 206 -18.35 -1.06 13.79
C LYS A 206 -17.80 -2.30 13.09
N ILE A 207 -17.32 -3.25 13.88
CA ILE A 207 -16.73 -4.47 13.34
C ILE A 207 -17.75 -5.26 12.52
N GLU A 208 -17.41 -5.48 11.25
CA GLU A 208 -18.04 -6.44 10.37
C GLU A 208 -17.07 -7.61 10.15
N PRO A 209 -17.21 -8.74 10.88
CA PRO A 209 -16.19 -9.80 10.89
C PRO A 209 -15.89 -10.36 9.49
N HIS A 210 -16.91 -10.50 8.66
CA HIS A 210 -16.77 -10.99 7.29
C HIS A 210 -15.89 -10.05 6.45
N PHE A 211 -16.15 -8.74 6.52
CA PHE A 211 -15.35 -7.75 5.83
C PHE A 211 -13.91 -7.71 6.35
N ILE A 212 -13.70 -7.72 7.68
CA ILE A 212 -12.34 -7.68 8.24
C ILE A 212 -11.52 -8.86 7.75
N ASN A 213 -12.06 -10.08 7.81
CA ASN A 213 -11.35 -11.27 7.34
C ASN A 213 -11.04 -11.18 5.83
N ALA A 214 -12.00 -10.71 5.02
CA ALA A 214 -11.78 -10.51 3.59
C ALA A 214 -10.69 -9.47 3.33
N PHE A 215 -10.72 -8.35 4.06
CA PHE A 215 -9.73 -7.28 3.93
C PHE A 215 -8.34 -7.75 4.35
N GLU A 216 -8.22 -8.51 5.45
CA GLU A 216 -6.96 -9.12 5.87
C GLU A 216 -6.37 -10.02 4.79
N ASP A 217 -7.19 -10.90 4.20
CA ASP A 217 -6.77 -11.76 3.10
C ASP A 217 -6.35 -10.95 1.88
N CYS A 218 -7.07 -9.87 1.53
CA CYS A 218 -6.67 -8.96 0.45
C CYS A 218 -5.30 -8.33 0.74
N MET A 219 -5.09 -7.81 1.95
CA MET A 219 -3.84 -7.16 2.33
C MET A 219 -2.67 -8.15 2.33
N VAL A 220 -2.89 -9.41 2.67
CA VAL A 220 -1.81 -10.42 2.62
C VAL A 220 -1.56 -10.88 1.19
N ILE A 221 -2.61 -11.29 0.47
CA ILE A 221 -2.48 -12.04 -0.78
C ILE A 221 -2.25 -11.12 -1.99
N PHE A 222 -3.01 -10.02 -2.09
CA PHE A 222 -2.96 -9.16 -3.27
C PHE A 222 -1.55 -8.66 -3.60
N PRO A 223 -0.77 -8.13 -2.64
CA PRO A 223 0.58 -7.65 -2.93
C PRO A 223 1.54 -8.75 -3.38
N GLN A 224 1.28 -10.02 -2.99
CA GLN A 224 2.08 -11.16 -3.45
C GLN A 224 1.75 -11.52 -4.91
N LEU A 225 0.48 -11.42 -5.33
CA LEU A 225 0.06 -11.77 -6.69
C LEU A 225 0.66 -10.84 -7.75
N ILE A 226 0.64 -9.53 -7.47
CA ILE A 226 1.13 -8.53 -8.42
C ILE A 226 2.66 -8.45 -8.49
N SER A 227 3.35 -8.95 -7.47
CA SER A 227 4.82 -8.86 -7.41
C SER A 227 5.51 -10.07 -8.04
N ILE A 228 4.73 -11.06 -8.48
CA ILE A 228 5.17 -12.22 -9.26
C ILE A 228 5.05 -11.93 -10.77
N CYS A 229 4.38 -10.85 -11.17
CA CYS A 229 4.20 -10.42 -12.56
C CYS A 229 5.43 -9.74 -13.15
#